data_AF-A0A4R4MWZ8-F1
#
_entry.id   AF-A0A4R4MWZ8-F1
#
_cell.length_a   1.000
_cell.length_b   1.000
_cell.length_c   1.000
_cell.angle_alpha   90.00
_cell.angle_beta   90.00
_cell.angle_gamma   90.00
#
_symmetry.space_group_name_H-M   'P 1'
#
loop_
_entity.id
_entity.type
_entity.pdbx_description
1 polymer ?
#
loop_
_entity_poly.entity_id
_entity_poly.type
_entity_poly.pdbx_seq_one_letter_code
_entity_poly.pdbx_strand_id
1 'polypeptide(L)'
;MTQPMEQRIPHPQRDGKGGLDTGPRNVELDLQNPDMLTPPETDHGTVPNLKFSFAMAHTRIEEGGWTREVTQRELPIATTLAGVDMKLNPGAYRELHWHQEAEWAYVLEGSCRIGAVDQEGRNFLDDVQKGDLWFFPKGVPHYIQALEEGVEFLLVFDDGNFSENNTFMVSDWFAHTPKSVLGKNFGWTPEQMANMPEKDKYIFAGQVPPPLDSDRIVSPTGDVPRTFKHRMLAQPAERFPGGTVRVVDSTTFTAATTISAALVEIEPGGLRELHWHPTDDEWQYYISGSGRMGVFASSGLARTFDFRAGDVGYVPFAYGHYVENLGKEPLVFLEMFRNPRFEDISATQWMANLPPQVSADTINMPRSMIEALPRDKRPVVA
;
A
#
# COMPACT_ATOMS: atom_id res chain seq x y z
N MET A 1 20.25 19.93 39.18
CA MET A 1 18.98 20.64 38.93
C MET A 1 18.25 19.89 37.84
N THR A 2 17.30 19.05 38.25
CA THR A 2 16.40 18.30 37.36
C THR A 2 15.45 19.28 36.69
N GLN A 3 15.52 19.41 35.36
CA GLN A 3 14.52 20.17 34.61
C GLN A 3 13.13 19.55 34.84
N PRO A 4 12.07 20.34 35.07
CA PRO A 4 10.74 19.82 35.35
C PRO A 4 10.16 19.10 34.14
N MET A 5 9.24 18.17 34.41
CA MET A 5 8.55 17.30 33.45
C MET A 5 7.76 18.04 32.34
N GLU A 6 7.64 19.37 32.42
CA GLU A 6 7.00 20.24 31.41
C GLU A 6 7.74 20.26 30.06
N GLN A 7 9.02 19.88 30.00
CA GLN A 7 9.77 19.77 28.73
C GLN A 7 9.39 18.56 27.86
N ARG A 8 8.41 17.73 28.26
CA ARG A 8 7.97 16.55 27.49
C ARG A 8 6.69 16.75 26.66
N ILE A 9 5.93 17.80 26.92
CA ILE A 9 4.68 18.05 26.18
C ILE A 9 5.01 18.99 25.01
N PRO A 10 4.84 18.56 23.75
CA PRO A 10 5.17 19.40 22.61
C PRO A 10 4.13 20.53 22.48
N HIS A 11 4.59 21.71 22.11
CA HIS A 11 3.74 22.89 21.85
C HIS A 11 3.96 23.39 20.42
N PRO A 12 2.93 23.98 19.79
CA PRO A 12 3.03 24.55 18.44
C PRO A 12 3.81 25.87 18.49
N GLN A 13 5.12 25.77 18.66
CA GLN A 13 6.03 26.90 18.85
C GLN A 13 7.30 26.74 18.02
N ARG A 14 7.71 27.82 17.37
CA ARG A 14 8.99 27.91 16.64
C ARG A 14 9.47 29.34 16.62
N ASP A 15 10.74 29.56 16.96
CA ASP A 15 11.45 30.83 16.76
C ASP A 15 10.67 32.07 17.22
N GLY A 16 10.05 31.96 18.40
CA GLY A 16 9.24 33.04 19.01
C GLY A 16 7.84 33.23 18.42
N LYS A 17 7.43 32.40 17.45
CA LYS A 17 6.06 32.30 16.92
C LYS A 17 5.30 31.17 17.61
N GLY A 18 3.96 31.23 17.55
CA GLY A 18 3.06 30.24 18.13
C GLY A 18 2.73 30.51 19.60
N GLY A 19 2.32 29.48 20.34
CA GLY A 19 1.90 29.62 21.73
C GLY A 19 1.84 28.29 22.48
N LEU A 20 1.70 28.36 23.81
CA LEU A 20 1.42 27.18 24.61
C LEU A 20 0.00 26.69 24.31
N ASP A 21 -0.13 25.47 23.83
CA ASP A 21 -1.42 24.81 23.73
C ASP A 21 -1.76 24.14 25.06
N THR A 22 -2.55 24.86 25.86
CA THR A 22 -2.99 24.50 27.21
C THR A 22 -4.43 23.97 27.23
N GLY A 23 -5.06 23.78 26.07
CA GLY A 23 -6.42 23.25 25.97
C GLY A 23 -6.48 21.72 26.12
N PRO A 24 -7.69 21.12 26.20
CA PRO A 24 -7.84 19.67 26.07
C PRO A 24 -7.37 19.20 24.68
N ARG A 25 -6.39 18.30 24.65
CA ARG A 25 -5.74 17.80 23.42
C ARG A 25 -5.24 16.37 23.60
N ASN A 26 -4.83 15.74 22.50
CA ASN A 26 -4.25 14.40 22.49
C ASN A 26 -2.72 14.49 22.33
N VAL A 27 -2.02 14.54 23.46
CA VAL A 27 -0.56 14.71 23.51
C VAL A 27 0.16 13.56 22.82
N GLU A 28 -0.40 12.34 22.88
CA GLU A 28 0.16 11.18 22.20
C GLU A 28 0.19 11.42 20.69
N LEU A 29 -0.90 11.89 20.08
CA LEU A 29 -0.95 12.23 18.65
C LEU A 29 -0.04 13.41 18.29
N ASP A 30 0.10 14.39 19.18
CA ASP A 30 1.02 15.50 18.96
C ASP A 30 2.48 15.05 18.89
N LEU A 31 2.87 14.11 19.77
CA LEU A 31 4.17 13.46 19.72
C LEU A 31 4.33 12.60 18.45
N GLN A 32 3.21 12.19 17.82
CA GLN A 32 3.27 11.44 16.58
C GLN A 32 3.46 12.31 15.34
N ASN A 33 3.03 13.57 15.40
CA ASN A 33 2.98 14.48 14.27
C ASN A 33 3.71 15.80 14.58
N PRO A 34 5.03 15.76 14.90
CA PRO A 34 5.79 16.95 15.24
C PRO A 34 5.81 18.00 14.11
N ASP A 35 5.91 17.57 12.85
CA ASP A 35 5.91 18.44 11.67
C ASP A 35 4.49 18.84 11.22
N MET A 36 3.42 18.31 11.82
CA MET A 36 2.08 18.91 11.71
C MET A 36 1.76 19.87 12.86
N LEU A 37 2.24 19.58 14.06
CA LEU A 37 2.06 20.47 15.21
C LEU A 37 2.86 21.76 15.06
N THR A 38 4.10 21.64 14.60
CA THR A 38 5.01 22.75 14.34
C THR A 38 5.56 22.64 12.91
N PRO A 39 4.74 22.92 11.87
CA PRO A 39 5.10 22.66 10.47
C PRO A 39 6.22 23.54 9.97
N PRO A 40 7.11 23.08 9.06
CA PRO A 40 8.23 23.85 8.50
C PRO A 40 7.85 25.29 8.08
N GLU A 41 8.79 26.24 8.15
CA GLU A 41 8.50 27.65 7.77
C GLU A 41 8.11 27.81 6.31
N THR A 42 8.46 26.83 5.49
CA THR A 42 8.17 26.75 4.05
C THR A 42 6.77 26.21 3.75
N ASP A 43 6.07 25.63 4.73
CA ASP A 43 4.68 25.20 4.56
C ASP A 43 3.77 26.43 4.40
N HIS A 44 2.83 26.34 3.45
CA HIS A 44 1.98 27.47 3.12
C HIS A 44 0.67 27.04 2.45
N GLY A 45 -0.40 27.76 2.78
CA GLY A 45 -1.71 27.62 2.14
C GLY A 45 -2.48 26.36 2.54
N THR A 46 -3.53 26.09 1.76
CA THR A 46 -4.47 24.98 2.00
C THR A 46 -4.13 23.81 1.08
N VAL A 47 -3.66 22.72 1.67
CA VAL A 47 -3.47 21.40 1.04
C VAL A 47 -4.47 20.43 1.68
N PRO A 48 -5.11 19.51 0.93
CA PRO A 48 -5.96 18.48 1.52
C PRO A 48 -5.17 17.62 2.51
N ASN A 49 -5.87 16.88 3.37
CA ASN A 49 -5.23 15.87 4.19
C ASN A 49 -4.66 14.76 3.28
N LEU A 50 -3.40 14.39 3.49
CA LEU A 50 -2.68 13.38 2.72
C LEU A 50 -2.30 12.15 3.57
N LYS A 51 -2.83 12.05 4.79
CA LYS A 51 -2.48 11.03 5.78
C LYS A 51 -3.72 10.42 6.41
N PHE A 52 -3.76 9.10 6.52
CA PHE A 52 -4.70 8.40 7.40
C PHE A 52 -4.02 7.20 8.04
N SER A 53 -4.45 6.76 9.23
CA SER A 53 -3.87 5.59 9.90
C SER A 53 -4.87 4.45 9.94
N PHE A 54 -4.46 3.23 9.58
CA PHE A 54 -5.31 2.04 9.74
C PHE A 54 -5.74 1.83 11.22
N ALA A 55 -4.97 2.34 12.18
CA ALA A 55 -5.34 2.31 13.59
C ALA A 55 -6.62 3.13 13.93
N MET A 56 -7.04 4.03 13.03
CA MET A 56 -8.27 4.82 13.16
C MET A 56 -9.43 4.25 12.34
N ALA A 57 -9.19 3.21 11.53
CA ALA A 57 -10.23 2.54 10.75
C ALA A 57 -11.05 1.57 11.62
N HIS A 58 -12.31 1.36 11.25
CA HIS A 58 -13.13 0.31 11.86
C HIS A 58 -12.51 -1.06 11.55
N THR A 59 -12.39 -1.90 12.57
CA THR A 59 -11.91 -3.29 12.41
C THR A 59 -13.10 -4.24 12.45
N ARG A 60 -13.35 -4.93 11.32
CA ARG A 60 -14.28 -6.06 11.24
C ARG A 60 -13.57 -7.30 11.76
N ILE A 61 -14.14 -7.93 12.78
CA ILE A 61 -13.57 -9.11 13.46
C ILE A 61 -14.44 -10.31 13.13
N GLU A 62 -13.82 -11.39 12.68
CA GLU A 62 -14.49 -12.62 12.24
C GLU A 62 -13.85 -13.85 12.90
N GLU A 63 -14.57 -14.98 12.87
CA GLU A 63 -14.02 -16.25 13.35
C GLU A 63 -12.95 -16.76 12.39
N GLY A 64 -11.69 -16.41 12.66
CA GLY A 64 -10.55 -16.78 11.80
C GLY A 64 -9.68 -15.60 11.40
N GLY A 65 -10.03 -14.37 11.75
CA GLY A 65 -9.23 -13.22 11.36
C GLY A 65 -9.88 -11.87 11.64
N TRP A 66 -9.30 -10.84 11.05
CA TRP A 66 -9.86 -9.49 11.06
C TRP A 66 -9.46 -8.75 9.79
N THR A 67 -10.16 -7.68 9.52
CA THR A 67 -9.88 -6.81 8.37
C THR A 67 -10.29 -5.37 8.69
N ARG A 68 -9.65 -4.42 8.02
CA ARG A 68 -9.92 -2.97 8.13
C ARG A 68 -9.47 -2.28 6.85
N GLU A 69 -10.16 -1.21 6.49
CA GLU A 69 -9.96 -0.52 5.22
C GLU A 69 -9.66 0.97 5.39
N VAL A 70 -8.83 1.50 4.50
CA VAL A 70 -8.64 2.94 4.27
C VAL A 70 -8.98 3.20 2.82
N THR A 71 -10.13 3.83 2.63
CA THR A 71 -10.72 4.11 1.32
C THR A 71 -10.83 5.62 1.11
N GLN A 72 -11.43 6.04 -0.01
CA GLN A 72 -11.79 7.43 -0.22
C GLN A 72 -12.70 8.00 0.90
N ARG A 73 -13.44 7.16 1.64
CA ARG A 73 -14.26 7.63 2.77
C ARG A 73 -13.40 8.15 3.93
N GLU A 74 -12.27 7.50 4.18
CA GLU A 74 -11.33 7.84 5.25
C GLU A 74 -10.32 8.90 4.79
N LEU A 75 -9.83 8.77 3.56
CA LEU A 75 -8.87 9.67 2.93
C LEU A 75 -9.42 10.19 1.58
N PRO A 76 -10.25 11.25 1.56
CA PRO A 76 -11.00 11.67 0.37
C PRO A 76 -10.19 12.05 -0.87
N ILE A 77 -8.90 12.35 -0.70
CA ILE A 77 -7.99 12.63 -1.80
C ILE A 77 -7.57 11.35 -2.55
N ALA A 78 -7.63 10.18 -1.89
CA ALA A 78 -7.25 8.89 -2.43
C ALA A 78 -8.37 8.31 -3.30
N THR A 79 -8.48 8.80 -4.53
CA THR A 79 -9.58 8.44 -5.43
C THR A 79 -9.26 7.25 -6.35
N THR A 80 -7.97 6.98 -6.57
CA THR A 80 -7.51 5.98 -7.54
C THR A 80 -7.24 4.61 -6.93
N LEU A 81 -6.89 4.57 -5.65
CA LEU A 81 -6.50 3.36 -4.91
C LEU A 81 -7.12 3.36 -3.51
N ALA A 82 -7.53 2.18 -3.04
CA ALA A 82 -7.96 1.93 -1.67
C ALA A 82 -7.16 0.76 -1.07
N GLY A 83 -6.88 0.81 0.24
CA GLY A 83 -6.11 -0.22 0.94
C GLY A 83 -6.94 -0.99 1.95
N VAL A 84 -6.70 -2.29 2.06
CA VAL A 84 -7.23 -3.16 3.12
C VAL A 84 -6.07 -3.84 3.83
N ASP A 85 -6.06 -3.76 5.15
CA ASP A 85 -5.16 -4.50 6.02
C ASP A 85 -5.93 -5.68 6.61
N MET A 86 -5.49 -6.90 6.29
CA MET A 86 -6.21 -8.12 6.61
C MET A 86 -5.31 -9.17 7.26
N LYS A 87 -5.86 -9.82 8.29
CA LYS A 87 -5.22 -10.92 9.01
C LYS A 87 -6.08 -12.18 8.91
N LEU A 88 -5.43 -13.29 8.63
CA LEU A 88 -5.99 -14.63 8.78
C LEU A 88 -5.19 -15.42 9.84
N ASN A 89 -5.92 -16.10 10.73
CA ASN A 89 -5.38 -17.07 11.69
C ASN A 89 -4.96 -18.36 10.96
N PRO A 90 -4.13 -19.22 11.58
CA PRO A 90 -3.68 -20.46 10.94
C PRO A 90 -4.84 -21.29 10.35
N GLY A 91 -4.71 -21.67 9.08
CA GLY A 91 -5.70 -22.45 8.34
C GLY A 91 -7.01 -21.73 7.99
N ALA A 92 -7.21 -20.49 8.45
CA ALA A 92 -8.43 -19.73 8.15
C ALA A 92 -8.50 -19.31 6.68
N TYR A 93 -9.73 -19.18 6.18
CA TYR A 93 -10.03 -18.77 4.83
C TYR A 93 -10.49 -17.32 4.78
N ARG A 94 -10.01 -16.58 3.79
CA ARG A 94 -10.81 -15.58 3.10
C ARG A 94 -11.61 -16.33 2.01
N GLU A 95 -12.93 -16.22 2.09
CA GLU A 95 -13.87 -16.97 1.25
C GLU A 95 -13.57 -16.83 -0.26
N LEU A 96 -13.96 -17.84 -1.05
CA LEU A 96 -14.08 -17.71 -2.51
C LEU A 96 -14.94 -16.50 -2.88
N HIS A 97 -14.35 -15.57 -3.61
CA HIS A 97 -15.03 -14.34 -4.03
C HIS A 97 -14.41 -13.75 -5.30
N TRP A 98 -15.06 -12.71 -5.83
CA TRP A 98 -14.50 -11.81 -6.83
C TRP A 98 -14.95 -10.37 -6.56
N HIS A 99 -14.41 -9.42 -7.30
CA HIS A 99 -14.77 -7.99 -7.23
C HIS A 99 -14.52 -7.31 -8.59
N GLN A 100 -14.98 -6.07 -8.75
CA GLN A 100 -14.89 -5.33 -10.02
C GLN A 100 -13.48 -4.78 -10.26
N GLU A 101 -12.78 -4.51 -9.18
CA GLU A 101 -11.44 -3.96 -9.10
C GLU A 101 -10.39 -5.03 -9.40
N ALA A 102 -9.19 -4.61 -9.77
CA ALA A 102 -8.02 -5.48 -9.68
C ALA A 102 -7.48 -5.42 -8.25
N GLU A 103 -6.93 -6.53 -7.77
CA GLU A 103 -6.32 -6.61 -6.44
C GLU A 103 -4.83 -6.83 -6.58
N TRP A 104 -4.02 -5.99 -5.93
CA TRP A 104 -2.60 -6.19 -5.74
C TRP A 104 -2.32 -6.37 -4.26
N ALA A 105 -1.42 -7.26 -3.87
CA ALA A 105 -1.11 -7.46 -2.46
C ALA A 105 0.37 -7.59 -2.14
N TYR A 106 0.71 -7.26 -0.89
CA TYR A 106 2.01 -7.48 -0.27
C TYR A 106 1.85 -8.25 1.04
N VAL A 107 2.53 -9.39 1.17
CA VAL A 107 2.50 -10.17 2.42
C VAL A 107 3.39 -9.51 3.47
N LEU A 108 2.79 -9.00 4.55
CA LEU A 108 3.48 -8.30 5.64
C LEU A 108 4.12 -9.31 6.61
N GLU A 109 3.39 -10.35 6.98
CA GLU A 109 3.84 -11.40 7.89
C GLU A 109 3.21 -12.76 7.55
N GLY A 110 3.92 -13.83 7.86
CA GLY A 110 3.46 -15.21 7.68
C GLY A 110 3.35 -15.66 6.23
N SER A 111 2.40 -16.57 5.95
CA SER A 111 2.18 -17.13 4.62
C SER A 111 0.77 -17.70 4.41
N CYS A 112 0.35 -17.73 3.15
CA CYS A 112 -0.94 -18.27 2.74
C CYS A 112 -0.86 -18.97 1.39
N ARG A 113 -1.81 -19.87 1.16
CA ARG A 113 -2.15 -20.40 -0.16
C ARG A 113 -3.15 -19.45 -0.82
N ILE A 114 -2.88 -19.14 -2.09
CA ILE A 114 -3.79 -18.42 -2.95
C ILE A 114 -4.18 -19.29 -4.15
N GLY A 115 -5.45 -19.22 -4.54
CA GLY A 115 -5.95 -19.93 -5.70
C GLY A 115 -6.92 -19.08 -6.51
N ALA A 116 -6.87 -19.21 -7.83
CA ALA A 116 -7.70 -18.45 -8.76
C ALA A 116 -8.04 -19.27 -10.01
N VAL A 117 -9.10 -18.85 -10.72
CA VAL A 117 -9.49 -19.42 -12.03
C VAL A 117 -9.82 -18.29 -13.00
N ASP A 118 -9.18 -18.27 -14.16
CA ASP A 118 -9.43 -17.24 -15.17
C ASP A 118 -10.62 -17.55 -16.09
N GLN A 119 -10.93 -16.61 -16.98
CA GLN A 119 -12.09 -16.72 -17.88
C GLN A 119 -12.02 -17.86 -18.91
N GLU A 120 -10.83 -18.43 -19.15
CA GLU A 120 -10.65 -19.63 -19.96
C GLU A 120 -10.70 -20.93 -19.13
N GLY A 121 -11.02 -20.84 -17.83
CA GLY A 121 -11.08 -21.97 -16.91
C GLY A 121 -9.71 -22.49 -16.48
N ARG A 122 -8.64 -21.73 -16.74
CA ARG A 122 -7.27 -22.11 -16.34
C ARG A 122 -7.11 -21.78 -14.87
N ASN A 123 -6.49 -22.68 -14.12
CA ASN A 123 -6.30 -22.47 -12.69
C ASN A 123 -4.92 -21.93 -12.37
N PHE A 124 -4.83 -21.34 -11.19
CA PHE A 124 -3.61 -20.92 -10.53
C PHE A 124 -3.70 -21.33 -9.06
N LEU A 125 -2.63 -21.92 -8.54
CA LEU A 125 -2.51 -22.32 -7.13
C LEU A 125 -1.05 -22.20 -6.70
N ASP A 126 -0.78 -21.38 -5.69
CA ASP A 126 0.58 -21.19 -5.16
C ASP A 126 0.54 -20.74 -3.69
N ASP A 127 1.65 -20.92 -2.99
CA ASP A 127 1.84 -20.46 -1.61
C ASP A 127 2.70 -19.19 -1.62
N VAL A 128 2.22 -18.10 -1.02
CA VAL A 128 2.94 -16.83 -0.86
C VAL A 128 3.35 -16.63 0.60
N GLN A 129 4.50 -15.98 0.81
CA GLN A 129 5.08 -15.74 2.13
C GLN A 129 5.48 -14.27 2.26
N LYS A 130 5.84 -13.83 3.47
CA LYS A 130 6.34 -12.47 3.75
C LYS A 130 7.26 -11.92 2.65
N GLY A 131 6.88 -10.76 2.10
CA GLY A 131 7.59 -10.07 1.02
C GLY A 131 7.32 -10.58 -0.40
N ASP A 132 6.50 -11.62 -0.56
CA ASP A 132 5.91 -11.98 -1.85
C ASP A 132 4.66 -11.11 -2.11
N LEU A 133 4.27 -11.07 -3.38
CA LEU A 133 3.12 -10.35 -3.89
C LEU A 133 2.14 -11.31 -4.56
N TRP A 134 0.91 -10.85 -4.69
CA TRP A 134 0.02 -11.36 -5.73
C TRP A 134 -0.69 -10.23 -6.49
N PHE A 135 -1.24 -10.59 -7.64
CA PHE A 135 -2.12 -9.74 -8.42
C PHE A 135 -3.25 -10.56 -9.03
N PHE A 136 -4.49 -10.19 -8.71
CA PHE A 136 -5.69 -10.76 -9.35
C PHE A 136 -6.31 -9.73 -10.31
N PRO A 137 -6.43 -10.08 -11.60
CA PRO A 137 -7.13 -9.21 -12.56
C PRO A 137 -8.61 -9.02 -12.21
N LYS A 138 -9.19 -7.94 -12.73
CA LYS A 138 -10.61 -7.58 -12.54
C LYS A 138 -11.54 -8.75 -12.79
N GLY A 139 -12.39 -9.06 -11.81
CA GLY A 139 -13.41 -10.11 -11.92
C GLY A 139 -12.88 -11.54 -11.89
N VAL A 140 -11.57 -11.77 -11.73
CA VAL A 140 -11.02 -13.13 -11.60
C VAL A 140 -11.32 -13.65 -10.18
N PRO A 141 -12.11 -14.73 -10.03
CA PRO A 141 -12.44 -15.29 -8.74
C PRO A 141 -11.21 -15.94 -8.09
N HIS A 142 -11.10 -15.76 -6.78
CA HIS A 142 -9.97 -16.26 -5.99
C HIS A 142 -10.37 -16.53 -4.54
N TYR A 143 -9.46 -17.16 -3.79
CA TYR A 143 -9.53 -17.32 -2.34
C TYR A 143 -8.13 -17.22 -1.72
N ILE A 144 -8.10 -17.00 -0.41
CA ILE A 144 -6.86 -16.98 0.37
C ILE A 144 -7.05 -17.90 1.57
N GLN A 145 -6.07 -18.76 1.84
CA GLN A 145 -6.09 -19.63 3.01
C GLN A 145 -4.75 -19.56 3.73
N ALA A 146 -4.76 -19.18 4.99
CA ALA A 146 -3.54 -19.09 5.77
C ALA A 146 -2.86 -20.46 5.98
N LEU A 147 -1.53 -20.48 6.02
CA LEU A 147 -0.75 -21.66 6.38
C LEU A 147 -0.59 -21.76 7.91
N GLU A 148 0.45 -22.47 8.38
CA GLU A 148 0.61 -22.87 9.79
C GLU A 148 0.76 -21.69 10.77
N GLU A 149 1.38 -20.61 10.33
CA GLU A 149 1.69 -19.43 11.14
C GLU A 149 0.63 -18.33 11.06
N GLY A 150 -0.40 -18.51 10.22
CA GLY A 150 -1.30 -17.42 9.85
C GLY A 150 -0.67 -16.48 8.82
N VAL A 151 -1.39 -15.44 8.43
CA VAL A 151 -0.86 -14.41 7.52
C VAL A 151 -1.43 -13.04 7.84
N GLU A 152 -0.66 -11.98 7.65
CA GLU A 152 -1.10 -10.58 7.61
C GLU A 152 -0.60 -9.97 6.30
N PHE A 153 -1.46 -9.25 5.60
CA PHE A 153 -1.15 -8.73 4.28
C PHE A 153 -1.90 -7.44 3.99
N LEU A 154 -1.28 -6.60 3.17
CA LEU A 154 -1.91 -5.42 2.60
C LEU A 154 -2.50 -5.79 1.24
N LEU A 155 -3.79 -5.51 1.04
CA LEU A 155 -4.44 -5.51 -0.27
C LEU A 155 -4.60 -4.07 -0.74
N VAL A 156 -4.45 -3.85 -2.04
CA VAL A 156 -4.70 -2.56 -2.69
C VAL A 156 -5.56 -2.78 -3.92
N PHE A 157 -6.65 -2.04 -3.99
CA PHE A 157 -7.67 -2.13 -5.03
C PHE A 157 -7.60 -0.92 -5.94
N ASP A 158 -7.80 -1.14 -7.24
CA ASP A 158 -7.67 -0.11 -8.27
C ASP A 158 -8.88 0.84 -8.41
N ASP A 159 -9.57 1.12 -7.29
CA ASP A 159 -10.62 2.13 -7.15
C ASP A 159 -10.71 2.63 -5.70
N GLY A 160 -10.63 3.95 -5.48
CA GLY A 160 -10.74 4.54 -4.14
C GLY A 160 -12.10 4.35 -3.47
N ASN A 161 -13.16 4.04 -4.23
CA ASN A 161 -14.52 3.79 -3.70
C ASN A 161 -14.73 2.35 -3.22
N PHE A 162 -13.73 1.49 -3.33
CA PHE A 162 -13.83 0.10 -2.88
C PHE A 162 -14.37 0.00 -1.44
N SER A 163 -15.02 -1.12 -1.15
CA SER A 163 -15.24 -1.56 0.21
C SER A 163 -15.15 -3.08 0.26
N GLU A 164 -14.44 -3.60 1.25
CA GLU A 164 -14.29 -5.04 1.48
C GLU A 164 -15.64 -5.74 1.70
N ASN A 165 -16.64 -4.99 2.14
CA ASN A 165 -18.01 -5.46 2.38
C ASN A 165 -18.84 -5.61 1.10
N ASN A 166 -18.34 -5.14 -0.05
CA ASN A 166 -19.05 -5.15 -1.33
C ASN A 166 -18.46 -6.15 -2.34
N THR A 167 -17.63 -7.09 -1.88
CA THR A 167 -17.16 -8.19 -2.73
C THR A 167 -18.32 -9.12 -3.11
N PHE A 168 -18.13 -9.98 -4.09
CA PHE A 168 -19.11 -11.00 -4.49
C PHE A 168 -18.70 -12.36 -3.92
N MET A 169 -19.30 -12.75 -2.81
CA MET A 169 -18.99 -14.02 -2.13
C MET A 169 -19.82 -15.17 -2.69
N VAL A 170 -19.21 -16.35 -2.83
CA VAL A 170 -19.89 -17.54 -3.38
C VAL A 170 -21.05 -17.98 -2.49
N SER A 171 -20.86 -18.01 -1.17
CA SER A 171 -21.92 -18.44 -0.25
C SER A 171 -23.09 -17.45 -0.21
N ASP A 172 -22.83 -16.15 -0.32
CA ASP A 172 -23.87 -15.13 -0.41
C ASP A 172 -24.65 -15.21 -1.73
N TRP A 173 -23.94 -15.33 -2.86
CA TRP A 173 -24.55 -15.51 -4.17
C TRP A 173 -25.45 -16.74 -4.19
N PHE A 174 -24.99 -17.86 -3.62
CA PHE A 174 -25.77 -19.09 -3.56
C PHE A 174 -26.93 -19.04 -2.56
N ALA A 175 -26.81 -18.29 -1.46
CA ALA A 175 -27.92 -18.05 -0.55
C ALA A 175 -29.05 -17.26 -1.24
N HIS A 176 -28.69 -16.35 -2.14
CA HIS A 176 -29.61 -15.50 -2.90
C HIS A 176 -29.98 -16.05 -4.29
N THR A 177 -29.67 -17.33 -4.57
CA THR A 177 -30.07 -18.01 -5.81
C THR A 177 -31.09 -19.11 -5.49
N PRO A 178 -32.23 -19.21 -6.22
CA PRO A 178 -33.21 -20.27 -5.97
C PRO A 178 -32.56 -21.66 -6.01
N LYS A 179 -32.83 -22.49 -4.99
CA LYS A 179 -32.26 -23.86 -4.90
C LYS A 179 -32.59 -24.73 -6.13
N SER A 180 -33.73 -24.50 -6.77
CA SER A 180 -34.08 -25.17 -8.03
C SER A 180 -33.14 -24.82 -9.20
N VAL A 181 -32.64 -23.58 -9.25
CA VAL A 181 -31.67 -23.13 -10.24
C VAL A 181 -30.29 -23.73 -9.93
N LEU A 182 -29.85 -23.69 -8.66
CA LEU A 182 -28.60 -24.32 -8.23
C LEU A 182 -28.60 -25.84 -8.49
N GLY A 183 -29.69 -26.53 -8.14
CA GLY A 183 -29.85 -27.96 -8.40
C GLY A 183 -29.79 -28.28 -9.89
N LYS A 184 -30.40 -27.44 -10.75
CA LYS A 184 -30.28 -27.59 -12.21
C LYS A 184 -28.86 -27.32 -12.72
N ASN A 185 -28.15 -26.34 -12.15
CA ASN A 185 -26.80 -25.96 -12.57
C ASN A 185 -25.76 -27.02 -12.20
N PHE A 186 -25.80 -27.52 -10.96
CA PHE A 186 -24.82 -28.49 -10.44
C PHE A 186 -25.24 -29.95 -10.59
N GLY A 187 -26.50 -30.21 -10.95
CA GLY A 187 -27.06 -31.56 -10.98
C GLY A 187 -27.31 -32.17 -9.59
N TRP A 188 -27.46 -31.33 -8.57
CA TRP A 188 -27.64 -31.75 -7.17
C TRP A 188 -29.11 -31.88 -6.77
N THR A 189 -29.41 -32.82 -5.87
CA THR A 189 -30.74 -32.97 -5.28
C THR A 189 -30.97 -31.95 -4.15
N PRO A 190 -32.23 -31.65 -3.77
CA PRO A 190 -32.53 -30.79 -2.63
C PRO A 190 -31.85 -31.24 -1.33
N GLU A 191 -31.77 -32.55 -1.09
CA GLU A 191 -31.13 -33.11 0.12
C GLU A 191 -29.63 -32.85 0.16
N GLN A 192 -28.94 -32.90 -0.99
CA GLN A 192 -27.51 -32.58 -1.08
C GLN A 192 -27.22 -31.09 -0.80
N MET A 193 -28.22 -30.22 -0.99
CA MET A 193 -28.13 -28.77 -0.75
C MET A 193 -28.66 -28.34 0.63
N ALA A 194 -29.09 -29.27 1.49
CA ALA A 194 -29.76 -28.95 2.75
C ALA A 194 -28.89 -28.14 3.72
N ASN A 195 -27.56 -28.28 3.66
CA ASN A 195 -26.60 -27.61 4.55
C ASN A 195 -25.86 -26.46 3.87
N MET A 196 -26.35 -25.96 2.72
CA MET A 196 -25.74 -24.78 2.11
C MET A 196 -25.87 -23.57 3.04
N PRO A 197 -24.87 -22.67 3.09
CA PRO A 197 -24.97 -21.44 3.86
C PRO A 197 -26.17 -20.57 3.45
N GLU A 198 -26.72 -19.83 4.41
CA GLU A 198 -27.82 -18.88 4.21
C GLU A 198 -27.36 -17.41 4.12
N LYS A 199 -26.05 -17.16 4.32
CA LYS A 199 -25.38 -15.86 4.24
C LYS A 199 -23.89 -16.06 3.93
N ASP A 200 -23.17 -14.96 3.67
CA ASP A 200 -21.72 -14.98 3.51
C ASP A 200 -21.01 -15.61 4.72
N LYS A 201 -19.87 -16.25 4.45
CA LYS A 201 -18.92 -16.64 5.49
C LYS A 201 -17.82 -15.60 5.65
N TYR A 202 -17.46 -14.92 4.57
CA TYR A 202 -16.43 -13.88 4.47
C TYR A 202 -15.02 -14.31 4.92
N ILE A 203 -14.79 -14.40 6.24
CA ILE A 203 -13.61 -15.01 6.86
C ILE A 203 -14.11 -16.09 7.81
N PHE A 204 -13.60 -17.31 7.67
CA PHE A 204 -14.00 -18.42 8.51
C PHE A 204 -12.82 -19.34 8.85
N ALA A 205 -12.88 -19.98 10.01
CA ALA A 205 -11.89 -20.95 10.44
C ALA A 205 -11.81 -22.15 9.49
N GLY A 206 -10.60 -22.64 9.27
CA GLY A 206 -10.32 -23.82 8.46
C GLY A 206 -9.21 -24.66 9.08
N GLN A 207 -8.85 -25.74 8.39
CA GLN A 207 -7.66 -26.52 8.71
C GLN A 207 -6.50 -26.02 7.84
N VAL A 208 -5.28 -26.11 8.34
CA VAL A 208 -4.08 -25.85 7.52
C VAL A 208 -4.14 -26.77 6.28
N PRO A 209 -3.95 -26.24 5.06
CA PRO A 209 -4.04 -27.06 3.86
C PRO A 209 -2.86 -28.04 3.77
N PRO A 210 -2.99 -29.16 3.03
CA PRO A 210 -1.88 -30.06 2.80
C PRO A 210 -0.75 -29.38 1.98
N PRO A 211 0.43 -30.00 1.85
CA PRO A 211 1.50 -29.48 0.99
C PRO A 211 1.00 -29.14 -0.42
N LEU A 212 1.48 -28.04 -1.01
CA LEU A 212 0.98 -27.48 -2.27
C LEU A 212 0.82 -28.52 -3.38
N ASP A 213 1.83 -29.36 -3.57
CA ASP A 213 1.82 -30.38 -4.63
C ASP A 213 0.73 -31.45 -4.44
N SER A 214 0.25 -31.67 -3.21
CA SER A 214 -0.85 -32.61 -2.92
C SER A 214 -2.22 -32.00 -3.23
N ASP A 215 -2.30 -30.67 -3.29
CA ASP A 215 -3.54 -29.89 -3.47
C ASP A 215 -3.68 -29.35 -4.90
N ARG A 216 -2.67 -29.59 -5.75
CA ARG A 216 -2.69 -29.19 -7.16
C ARG A 216 -3.84 -29.88 -7.89
N ILE A 217 -4.67 -29.07 -8.54
CA ILE A 217 -5.70 -29.53 -9.46
C ILE A 217 -5.16 -29.39 -10.88
N VAL A 218 -5.27 -30.43 -11.70
CA VAL A 218 -4.94 -30.33 -13.12
C VAL A 218 -6.16 -29.76 -13.85
N SER A 219 -6.05 -28.52 -14.34
CA SER A 219 -7.07 -27.98 -15.24
C SER A 219 -6.91 -28.55 -16.65
N PRO A 220 -7.98 -29.04 -17.31
CA PRO A 220 -7.91 -29.50 -18.70
C PRO A 220 -7.58 -28.37 -19.68
N THR A 221 -7.74 -27.10 -19.29
CA THR A 221 -7.38 -25.93 -20.11
C THR A 221 -5.97 -25.38 -19.81
N GLY A 222 -5.24 -26.03 -18.89
CA GLY A 222 -3.88 -25.66 -18.50
C GLY A 222 -3.82 -24.59 -17.40
N ASP A 223 -2.61 -24.14 -17.10
CA ASP A 223 -2.34 -23.08 -16.12
C ASP A 223 -2.49 -21.69 -16.75
N VAL A 224 -2.68 -20.68 -15.91
CA VAL A 224 -2.66 -19.27 -16.36
C VAL A 224 -1.34 -18.93 -17.07
N PRO A 225 -1.37 -18.15 -18.19
CA PRO A 225 -0.17 -17.86 -18.98
C PRO A 225 0.77 -16.85 -18.30
N ARG A 226 0.27 -16.10 -17.31
CA ARG A 226 1.04 -15.17 -16.49
C ARG A 226 0.76 -15.52 -15.05
N THR A 227 1.81 -15.85 -14.29
CA THR A 227 1.68 -16.14 -12.86
C THR A 227 1.03 -14.97 -12.13
N PHE A 228 0.17 -15.25 -11.16
CA PHE A 228 -0.43 -14.25 -10.26
C PHE A 228 0.39 -14.04 -8.98
N LYS A 229 1.58 -14.64 -8.87
CA LYS A 229 2.53 -14.44 -7.77
C LYS A 229 3.83 -13.82 -8.26
N HIS A 230 4.42 -12.97 -7.42
CA HIS A 230 5.76 -12.42 -7.63
C HIS A 230 6.57 -12.38 -6.34
N ARG A 231 7.88 -12.67 -6.39
CA ARG A 231 8.75 -12.69 -5.20
C ARG A 231 9.51 -11.37 -5.11
N MET A 232 8.91 -10.34 -4.52
CA MET A 232 9.46 -8.99 -4.56
C MET A 232 10.85 -8.91 -3.91
N LEU A 233 11.02 -9.50 -2.72
CA LEU A 233 12.29 -9.46 -2.00
C LEU A 233 13.38 -10.35 -2.61
N ALA A 234 13.04 -11.27 -3.51
CA ALA A 234 14.02 -12.05 -4.27
C ALA A 234 14.65 -11.24 -5.42
N GLN A 235 14.06 -10.10 -5.78
CA GLN A 235 14.65 -9.18 -6.77
C GLN A 235 15.91 -8.52 -6.18
N PRO A 236 16.98 -8.36 -6.97
CA PRO A 236 18.10 -7.50 -6.59
C PRO A 236 17.60 -6.08 -6.34
N ALA A 237 17.85 -5.54 -5.15
CA ALA A 237 17.55 -4.15 -4.85
C ALA A 237 18.53 -3.22 -5.54
N GLU A 238 18.02 -2.13 -6.09
CA GLU A 238 18.86 -0.99 -6.47
C GLU A 238 19.34 -0.32 -5.18
N ARG A 239 20.66 -0.17 -5.03
CA ARG A 239 21.27 0.35 -3.80
C ARG A 239 21.86 1.72 -4.04
N PHE A 240 21.57 2.63 -3.12
CA PHE A 240 22.03 4.00 -3.11
C PHE A 240 22.61 4.34 -1.73
N PRO A 241 23.34 5.45 -1.57
CA PRO A 241 23.97 5.78 -0.29
C PRO A 241 23.00 5.83 0.90
N GLY A 242 21.76 6.27 0.68
CA GLY A 242 20.75 6.41 1.74
C GLY A 242 19.79 5.24 1.89
N GLY A 243 19.90 4.18 1.08
CA GLY A 243 18.94 3.08 1.14
C GLY A 243 18.78 2.28 -0.15
N THR A 244 17.63 1.63 -0.31
CA THR A 244 17.36 0.74 -1.45
C THR A 244 15.96 0.89 -2.03
N VAL A 245 15.82 0.55 -3.30
CA VAL A 245 14.53 0.53 -4.02
C VAL A 245 14.39 -0.80 -4.75
N ARG A 246 13.18 -1.38 -4.71
CA ARG A 246 12.76 -2.48 -5.59
C ARG A 246 11.47 -2.08 -6.30
N VAL A 247 11.55 -1.91 -7.61
CA VAL A 247 10.37 -1.63 -8.45
C VAL A 247 9.73 -2.93 -8.91
N VAL A 248 8.40 -2.99 -8.90
CA VAL A 248 7.60 -4.04 -9.50
C VAL A 248 6.50 -3.43 -10.36
N ASP A 249 6.45 -3.82 -11.62
CA ASP A 249 5.46 -3.34 -12.56
C ASP A 249 5.21 -4.40 -13.66
N SER A 250 4.43 -4.06 -14.69
CA SER A 250 4.07 -5.00 -15.76
C SER A 250 5.24 -5.57 -16.57
N THR A 251 6.48 -5.07 -16.45
CA THR A 251 7.66 -5.70 -17.09
C THR A 251 8.32 -6.79 -16.27
N THR A 252 8.22 -6.73 -14.94
CA THR A 252 8.77 -7.75 -14.05
C THR A 252 7.69 -8.70 -13.56
N PHE A 253 6.50 -8.17 -13.26
CA PHE A 253 5.31 -8.90 -12.86
C PHE A 253 4.18 -8.72 -13.90
N THR A 254 4.29 -9.48 -15.00
CA THR A 254 3.45 -9.28 -16.21
C THR A 254 1.94 -9.45 -16.04
N ALA A 255 1.48 -10.04 -14.93
CA ALA A 255 0.07 -10.10 -14.57
C ALA A 255 -0.45 -8.75 -14.04
N ALA A 256 0.39 -7.96 -13.37
CA ALA A 256 0.04 -6.68 -12.76
C ALA A 256 -0.09 -5.57 -13.81
N THR A 257 -1.23 -5.53 -14.49
CA THR A 257 -1.46 -4.62 -15.63
C THR A 257 -2.10 -3.28 -15.26
N THR A 258 -2.52 -3.10 -14.01
CA THR A 258 -3.21 -1.87 -13.55
C THR A 258 -2.58 -1.23 -12.33
N ILE A 259 -1.69 -1.95 -11.63
CA ILE A 259 -1.01 -1.46 -10.44
C ILE A 259 0.48 -1.74 -10.59
N SER A 260 1.30 -0.72 -10.33
CA SER A 260 2.75 -0.83 -10.14
C SER A 260 3.11 -0.32 -8.75
N ALA A 261 4.28 -0.76 -8.25
CA ALA A 261 4.74 -0.37 -6.94
C ALA A 261 6.26 -0.29 -6.84
N ALA A 262 6.75 0.42 -5.84
CA ALA A 262 8.13 0.37 -5.40
C ALA A 262 8.18 0.12 -3.88
N LEU A 263 9.02 -0.83 -3.45
CA LEU A 263 9.39 -0.96 -2.04
C LEU A 263 10.64 -0.13 -1.81
N VAL A 264 10.51 0.89 -0.97
CA VAL A 264 11.58 1.82 -0.63
C VAL A 264 12.00 1.59 0.81
N GLU A 265 13.29 1.41 1.02
CA GLU A 265 13.94 1.32 2.32
C GLU A 265 14.89 2.50 2.45
N ILE A 266 14.64 3.40 3.41
CA ILE A 266 15.47 4.58 3.68
C ILE A 266 16.18 4.37 5.02
N GLU A 267 17.51 4.38 5.01
CA GLU A 267 18.33 4.29 6.22
C GLU A 267 18.13 5.51 7.14
N PRO A 268 18.45 5.42 8.44
CA PRO A 268 18.36 6.57 9.36
C PRO A 268 19.10 7.80 8.83
N GLY A 269 18.41 8.94 8.75
CA GLY A 269 18.95 10.19 8.19
C GLY A 269 18.93 10.27 6.66
N GLY A 270 18.53 9.19 5.97
CA GLY A 270 18.38 9.18 4.53
C GLY A 270 17.11 9.88 4.04
N LEU A 271 17.04 10.08 2.73
CA LEU A 271 15.99 10.81 2.03
C LEU A 271 15.65 10.14 0.70
N ARG A 272 14.37 9.79 0.49
CA ARG A 272 13.80 9.62 -0.85
C ARG A 272 13.81 11.00 -1.51
N GLU A 273 14.63 11.17 -2.55
CA GLU A 273 15.00 12.48 -3.10
C GLU A 273 13.78 13.28 -3.59
N LEU A 274 13.97 14.59 -3.82
CA LEU A 274 12.96 15.44 -4.43
C LEU A 274 12.60 14.94 -5.84
N HIS A 275 11.35 14.54 -6.02
CA HIS A 275 10.85 14.01 -7.29
C HIS A 275 9.34 14.24 -7.44
N TRP A 276 8.80 13.83 -8.58
CA TRP A 276 7.37 13.68 -8.80
C TRP A 276 7.09 12.55 -9.79
N HIS A 277 5.83 12.13 -9.84
CA HIS A 277 5.35 11.12 -10.79
C HIS A 277 4.61 11.80 -11.96
N PRO A 278 5.00 11.50 -13.23
CA PRO A 278 4.45 12.17 -14.40
C PRO A 278 3.20 11.50 -14.99
N THR A 279 2.66 10.47 -14.34
CA THR A 279 1.56 9.65 -14.89
C THR A 279 0.31 9.62 -14.01
N ASP A 280 0.46 9.31 -12.73
CA ASP A 280 -0.64 9.03 -11.81
C ASP A 280 -0.38 9.60 -10.41
N ASP A 281 -1.43 9.55 -9.57
CA ASP A 281 -1.29 9.74 -8.14
C ASP A 281 -0.46 8.61 -7.51
N GLU A 282 0.27 8.94 -6.45
CA GLU A 282 0.96 7.96 -5.61
C GLU A 282 0.14 7.70 -4.34
N TRP A 283 -0.15 6.43 -4.09
CA TRP A 283 -0.69 5.94 -2.83
C TRP A 283 0.42 5.25 -2.05
N GLN A 284 0.54 5.54 -0.75
CA GLN A 284 1.64 5.03 0.07
C GLN A 284 1.14 4.17 1.21
N TYR A 285 1.90 3.13 1.57
CA TYR A 285 1.73 2.41 2.84
C TYR A 285 3.05 2.30 3.58
N TYR A 286 3.08 2.79 4.82
CA TYR A 286 4.25 2.79 5.67
C TYR A 286 4.29 1.49 6.49
N ILE A 287 5.23 0.61 6.16
CA ILE A 287 5.39 -0.72 6.77
C ILE A 287 6.09 -0.60 8.13
N SER A 288 7.20 0.14 8.19
CA SER A 288 7.99 0.30 9.42
C SER A 288 8.77 1.62 9.46
N GLY A 289 9.27 1.97 10.65
CA GLY A 289 10.03 3.19 10.87
C GLY A 289 9.13 4.42 11.02
N SER A 290 9.75 5.60 10.96
CA SER A 290 9.05 6.89 11.06
C SER A 290 9.80 7.97 10.30
N GLY A 291 9.07 8.87 9.68
CA GLY A 291 9.64 9.98 8.92
C GLY A 291 8.62 11.05 8.62
N ARG A 292 8.96 11.93 7.69
CA ARG A 292 8.05 12.95 7.17
C ARG A 292 8.07 13.01 5.66
N MET A 293 6.98 13.46 5.08
CA MET A 293 6.88 13.79 3.66
C MET A 293 6.52 15.26 3.51
N GLY A 294 7.30 16.00 2.73
CA GLY A 294 6.92 17.33 2.28
C GLY A 294 6.30 17.25 0.88
N VAL A 295 5.16 17.89 0.68
CA VAL A 295 4.44 17.90 -0.61
C VAL A 295 4.26 19.34 -1.10
N PHE A 296 4.62 19.58 -2.35
CA PHE A 296 4.44 20.82 -3.08
C PHE A 296 3.30 20.70 -4.10
N ALA A 297 2.25 21.48 -3.89
CA ALA A 297 0.98 21.43 -4.61
C ALA A 297 0.80 22.57 -5.64
N SER A 298 1.90 23.04 -6.23
CA SER A 298 1.98 24.23 -7.11
C SER A 298 1.63 25.55 -6.43
N SER A 299 1.87 26.68 -7.11
CA SER A 299 1.40 28.02 -6.69
C SER A 299 1.81 28.43 -5.26
N GLY A 300 2.97 27.95 -4.79
CA GLY A 300 3.45 28.20 -3.42
C GLY A 300 2.65 27.48 -2.34
N LEU A 301 1.85 26.48 -2.68
CA LEU A 301 1.17 25.60 -1.74
C LEU A 301 2.11 24.47 -1.35
N ALA A 302 2.32 24.29 -0.06
CA ALA A 302 3.13 23.20 0.46
C ALA A 302 2.64 22.76 1.84
N ARG A 303 2.72 21.46 2.12
CA ARG A 303 2.43 20.91 3.44
C ARG A 303 3.29 19.70 3.75
N THR A 304 3.68 19.59 5.01
CA THR A 304 4.46 18.49 5.57
C THR A 304 3.56 17.60 6.44
N PHE A 305 3.74 16.28 6.31
CA PHE A 305 3.01 15.26 7.07
C PHE A 305 3.98 14.25 7.64
N ASP A 306 3.78 13.86 8.90
CA ASP A 306 4.55 12.81 9.57
C ASP A 306 3.95 11.43 9.29
N PHE A 307 4.78 10.40 9.13
CA PHE A 307 4.35 9.03 8.86
C PHE A 307 5.07 8.01 9.74
N ARG A 308 4.39 6.91 10.04
CA ARG A 308 4.92 5.75 10.75
C ARG A 308 4.21 4.47 10.29
N ALA A 309 4.67 3.34 10.83
CA ALA A 309 4.07 2.03 10.59
C ALA A 309 2.52 2.04 10.72
N GLY A 310 1.83 1.52 9.71
CA GLY A 310 0.37 1.43 9.64
C GLY A 310 -0.33 2.67 9.05
N ASP A 311 0.43 3.68 8.62
CA ASP A 311 -0.14 4.85 7.95
C ASP A 311 -0.23 4.67 6.44
N VAL A 312 -1.26 5.32 5.88
CA VAL A 312 -1.50 5.52 4.46
C VAL A 312 -1.17 6.97 4.11
N GLY A 313 -0.37 7.15 3.06
CA GLY A 313 -0.03 8.44 2.47
C GLY A 313 -0.61 8.60 1.07
N TYR A 314 -0.69 9.83 0.58
CA TYR A 314 -1.12 10.10 -0.79
C TYR A 314 -0.40 11.33 -1.36
N VAL A 315 0.05 11.25 -2.62
CA VAL A 315 0.62 12.37 -3.36
C VAL A 315 -0.14 12.51 -4.68
N PRO A 316 -0.93 13.59 -4.87
CA PRO A 316 -1.61 13.82 -6.13
C PRO A 316 -0.65 13.92 -7.31
N PHE A 317 -1.15 13.53 -8.49
CA PHE A 317 -0.42 13.53 -9.75
C PHE A 317 0.39 14.82 -9.95
N ALA A 318 1.68 14.63 -10.26
CA ALA A 318 2.67 15.67 -10.51
C ALA A 318 2.99 16.61 -9.34
N TYR A 319 2.54 16.32 -8.11
CA TYR A 319 2.97 17.09 -6.94
C TYR A 319 4.41 16.71 -6.59
N GLY A 320 5.25 17.73 -6.43
CA GLY A 320 6.66 17.53 -6.05
C GLY A 320 6.75 17.12 -4.59
N HIS A 321 7.55 16.12 -4.25
CA HIS A 321 7.64 15.65 -2.88
C HIS A 321 8.97 14.96 -2.58
N TYR A 322 9.19 14.69 -1.29
CA TYR A 322 10.30 13.90 -0.75
C TYR A 322 9.82 13.12 0.49
N VAL A 323 10.50 12.04 0.85
CA VAL A 323 10.24 11.31 2.11
C VAL A 323 11.54 11.18 2.89
N GLU A 324 11.59 11.72 4.10
CA GLU A 324 12.79 11.79 4.93
C GLU A 324 12.67 10.87 6.15
N ASN A 325 13.70 10.05 6.40
CA ASN A 325 13.76 9.23 7.59
C ASN A 325 14.33 10.02 8.78
N LEU A 326 13.44 10.42 9.69
CA LEU A 326 13.78 11.11 10.94
C LEU A 326 13.97 10.15 12.12
N GLY A 327 13.72 8.86 11.90
CA GLY A 327 13.83 7.80 12.88
C GLY A 327 15.28 7.32 13.10
N LYS A 328 15.39 6.31 13.98
CA LYS A 328 16.65 5.61 14.27
C LYS A 328 16.75 4.24 13.61
N GLU A 329 15.65 3.79 13.03
CA GLU A 329 15.52 2.52 12.31
C GLU A 329 15.20 2.82 10.84
N PRO A 330 15.41 1.86 9.93
CA PRO A 330 15.00 2.03 8.54
C PRO A 330 13.52 2.35 8.40
N LEU A 331 13.22 3.35 7.57
CA LEU A 331 11.87 3.70 7.12
C LEU A 331 11.56 2.86 5.88
N VAL A 332 10.56 2.00 5.98
CA VAL A 332 10.19 1.08 4.90
C VAL A 332 8.75 1.34 4.51
N PHE A 333 8.52 1.61 3.23
CA PHE A 333 7.19 1.91 2.71
C PHE A 333 7.03 1.47 1.25
N LEU A 334 5.77 1.34 0.83
CA LEU A 334 5.39 1.10 -0.54
C LEU A 334 4.94 2.41 -1.20
N GLU A 335 5.47 2.70 -2.38
CA GLU A 335 4.91 3.67 -3.34
C GLU A 335 4.04 2.87 -4.32
N MET A 336 2.78 3.25 -4.54
CA MET A 336 1.84 2.47 -5.38
C MET A 336 1.06 3.37 -6.32
N PHE A 337 0.85 2.88 -7.55
CA PHE A 337 0.30 3.67 -8.64
C PHE A 337 -0.75 2.88 -9.38
N ARG A 338 -1.84 3.53 -9.79
CA ARG A 338 -2.86 2.95 -10.68
C ARG A 338 -2.39 2.95 -12.16
N ASN A 339 -1.17 2.47 -12.39
CA ASN A 339 -0.52 2.45 -13.69
C ASN A 339 0.25 1.13 -13.88
N PRO A 340 0.26 0.52 -15.08
CA PRO A 340 1.10 -0.65 -15.39
C PRO A 340 2.61 -0.40 -15.28
N ARG A 341 3.07 0.85 -15.22
CA ARG A 341 4.50 1.22 -15.25
C ARG A 341 4.82 2.18 -14.10
N PHE A 342 5.92 1.91 -13.41
CA PHE A 342 6.49 2.87 -12.47
C PHE A 342 7.31 3.90 -13.25
N GLU A 343 7.02 5.18 -13.04
CA GLU A 343 7.73 6.30 -13.66
C GLU A 343 7.86 7.46 -12.69
N ASP A 344 9.06 8.02 -12.57
CA ASP A 344 9.33 9.22 -11.77
C ASP A 344 10.34 10.16 -12.44
N ILE A 345 10.28 11.44 -12.08
CA ILE A 345 11.23 12.45 -12.51
C ILE A 345 11.96 13.01 -11.28
N SER A 346 13.27 12.78 -11.22
CA SER A 346 14.15 13.32 -10.19
C SER A 346 14.47 14.78 -10.48
N ALA A 347 14.30 15.66 -9.49
CA ALA A 347 14.67 17.07 -9.59
C ALA A 347 16.19 17.22 -9.82
N THR A 348 17.00 16.40 -9.14
CA THR A 348 18.46 16.37 -9.29
C THR A 348 18.86 16.01 -10.71
N GLN A 349 18.37 14.87 -11.20
CA GLN A 349 18.68 14.39 -12.54
C GLN A 349 18.20 15.36 -13.61
N TRP A 350 17.01 15.94 -13.45
CA TRP A 350 16.47 16.91 -14.38
C TRP A 350 17.38 18.14 -14.52
N MET A 351 17.74 18.78 -13.40
CA MET A 351 18.64 19.94 -13.43
C MET A 351 20.02 19.60 -13.99
N ALA A 352 20.57 18.42 -13.66
CA ALA A 352 21.88 17.97 -14.12
C ALA A 352 21.95 17.69 -15.64
N ASN A 353 20.80 17.47 -16.29
CA ASN A 353 20.70 17.15 -17.71
C ASN A 353 20.18 18.32 -18.59
N LEU A 354 20.08 19.52 -18.03
CA LEU A 354 19.86 20.77 -18.77
C LEU A 354 21.19 21.52 -19.00
N PRO A 355 21.24 22.53 -19.90
CA PRO A 355 22.35 23.48 -19.90
C PRO A 355 22.51 24.08 -18.50
N PRO A 356 23.67 23.92 -17.83
CA PRO A 356 23.80 24.25 -16.40
C PRO A 356 23.45 25.70 -16.04
N GLN A 357 23.68 26.63 -16.97
CA GLN A 357 23.35 28.04 -16.79
C GLN A 357 21.83 28.26 -16.64
N VAL A 358 20.98 27.48 -17.31
CA VAL A 358 19.52 27.61 -17.21
C VAL A 358 19.05 27.31 -15.79
N SER A 359 19.48 26.19 -15.21
CA SER A 359 19.15 25.85 -13.82
C SER A 359 19.78 26.84 -12.85
N ALA A 360 21.04 27.21 -13.05
CA ALA A 360 21.76 28.17 -12.22
C ALA A 360 21.02 29.52 -12.12
N ASP A 361 20.63 30.08 -13.27
CA ASP A 361 19.86 31.34 -13.34
C ASP A 361 18.46 31.18 -12.72
N THR A 362 17.82 30.02 -12.90
CA THR A 362 16.46 29.76 -12.39
C THR A 362 16.40 29.76 -10.87
N ILE A 363 17.38 29.14 -10.19
CA ILE A 363 17.41 29.03 -8.72
C ILE A 363 18.44 29.96 -8.06
N ASN A 364 19.03 30.89 -8.82
CA ASN A 364 20.04 31.85 -8.37
C ASN A 364 21.26 31.20 -7.69
N MET A 365 21.79 30.13 -8.28
CA MET A 365 22.94 29.40 -7.77
C MET A 365 24.17 29.51 -8.68
N PRO A 366 25.41 29.40 -8.15
CA PRO A 366 26.59 29.32 -9.00
C PRO A 366 26.49 28.15 -9.98
N ARG A 367 26.83 28.40 -11.26
CA ARG A 367 26.84 27.37 -12.31
C ARG A 367 27.63 26.12 -11.92
N SER A 368 28.76 26.29 -11.22
CA SER A 368 29.59 25.19 -10.75
C SER A 368 28.87 24.23 -9.80
N MET A 369 27.86 24.71 -9.05
CA MET A 369 27.03 23.86 -8.20
C MET A 369 26.11 22.95 -9.02
N ILE A 370 25.56 23.46 -10.13
CA ILE A 370 24.73 22.67 -11.04
C ILE A 370 25.59 21.64 -11.79
N GLU A 371 26.78 22.03 -12.24
CA GLU A 371 27.71 21.12 -12.93
C GLU A 371 28.21 19.97 -12.04
N ALA A 372 28.17 20.15 -10.72
CA ALA A 372 28.53 19.13 -9.75
C ALA A 372 27.39 18.13 -9.43
N LEU A 373 26.16 18.39 -9.89
CA LEU A 373 25.03 17.47 -9.66
C LEU A 373 25.24 16.14 -10.42
N PRO A 374 24.84 15.00 -9.83
CA PRO A 374 24.87 13.72 -10.52
C PRO A 374 23.86 13.69 -11.67
N ARG A 375 24.28 13.13 -12.82
CA ARG A 375 23.42 12.97 -14.01
C ARG A 375 22.62 11.67 -13.98
N ASP A 376 23.11 10.70 -13.23
CA ASP A 376 22.41 9.49 -12.82
C ASP A 376 21.38 9.79 -11.73
N LYS A 377 20.21 9.16 -11.82
CA LYS A 377 19.16 9.26 -10.79
C LYS A 377 19.62 8.55 -9.52
N ARG A 378 19.35 9.14 -8.35
CA ARG A 378 19.68 8.58 -7.04
C ARG A 378 18.44 8.68 -6.15
N PRO A 379 17.49 7.73 -6.29
CA PRO A 379 16.20 7.77 -5.60
C PRO A 379 16.33 7.94 -4.09
N VAL A 380 17.35 7.35 -3.45
CA VAL A 380 17.58 7.47 -2.01
C VAL A 380 18.98 8.00 -1.72
N VAL A 381 19.07 9.17 -1.06
CA VAL A 381 20.32 9.86 -0.70
C VAL A 381 20.54 9.89 0.81
N ALA A 382 21.79 10.10 1.25
CA ALA A 382 22.22 10.06 2.65
C ALA A 382 22.59 11.46 3.19
#